data_AF-A0A218QTE6-F1
#
_entry.id   AF-A0A218QTE6-F1
#
_cell.length_a   1.000
_cell.length_b   1.000
_cell.length_c   1.000
_cell.angle_alpha   90.00
_cell.angle_beta   90.00
_cell.angle_gamma   90.00
#
_symmetry.space_group_name_H-M   'P 1'
#
loop_
_entity.id
_entity.type
_entity.pdbx_description
1 polymer ?
#
loop_
_entity_poly.entity_id
_entity_poly.type
_entity_poly.pdbx_seq_one_letter_code
_entity_poly.pdbx_strand_id
1 'polypeptide(L)'
;MKKIFSMRYLSVFLALALSVSFSKVLLAQTQSAYDQYMQLGYAATAQRNYSGAFNYFKQALQQRPGDKYANTAINNIQGYIKNRRQATLSFVSSIGRPGRRESAASRSASCLETGLPPTPLTPKTDPQLTTAAYPSFFVYVPQNSAQALEFVLQDNTSNQELYKTTLKPSKQSGVVRVSFPNNANLPSLQNSKEYAWSFSVVCDTENRDKDIEVTGLIQRIQTDPNLAIQLQKAQPRERAALYATSGIWQDTLTTVADLRRTNPNDLGVKTDWEDLLKSVGLEQIAKAPLL
;
A
#
# COMPACT_ATOMS: atom_id res chain seq x y z
N MET A 1 -4.98 26.26 -66.67
CA MET A 1 -5.14 25.74 -65.30
C MET A 1 -5.54 24.27 -65.34
N LYS A 2 -5.01 23.47 -64.43
CA LYS A 2 -5.18 22.01 -64.19
C LYS A 2 -4.31 21.07 -65.04
N LYS A 3 -3.19 20.67 -64.44
CA LYS A 3 -2.33 19.55 -64.82
C LYS A 3 -2.91 18.24 -64.25
N ILE A 4 -2.92 17.21 -65.07
CA ILE A 4 -3.07 15.81 -64.70
C ILE A 4 -1.66 15.30 -64.34
N PHE A 5 -1.47 14.74 -63.15
CA PHE A 5 -0.28 13.97 -62.81
C PHE A 5 -0.69 12.62 -62.23
N SER A 6 -0.17 11.59 -62.91
CA SER A 6 -0.44 10.18 -62.75
C SER A 6 0.47 9.55 -61.68
N MET A 7 -0.15 8.78 -60.80
CA MET A 7 0.27 7.44 -60.34
C MET A 7 1.77 7.22 -60.12
N ARG A 8 2.26 7.44 -58.89
CA ARG A 8 3.54 6.87 -58.40
C ARG A 8 3.72 6.90 -56.87
N TYR A 9 2.77 6.41 -56.07
CA TYR A 9 2.97 6.26 -54.61
C TYR A 9 2.28 5.03 -54.00
N LEU A 10 2.16 3.94 -54.74
CA LEU A 10 1.54 2.70 -54.24
C LEU A 10 2.57 1.59 -54.02
N SER A 11 3.71 1.85 -53.35
CA SER A 11 4.64 0.77 -52.99
C SER A 11 5.51 1.00 -51.74
N VAL A 12 5.50 2.18 -51.10
CA VAL A 12 6.32 2.42 -49.90
C VAL A 12 5.52 2.34 -48.59
N PHE A 13 4.19 2.49 -48.65
CA PHE A 13 3.33 2.42 -47.45
C PHE A 13 3.02 1.00 -46.97
N LEU A 14 3.26 -0.03 -47.78
CA LEU A 14 3.04 -1.42 -47.36
C LEU A 14 4.20 -1.96 -46.50
N ALA A 15 5.42 -1.44 -46.68
CA ALA A 15 6.61 -1.89 -45.94
C ALA A 15 6.69 -1.29 -44.52
N LEU A 16 6.18 -0.08 -44.29
CA LEU A 16 6.16 0.55 -42.96
C LEU A 16 5.02 0.03 -42.05
N ALA A 17 3.92 -0.43 -42.65
CA ALA A 17 2.81 -1.03 -41.88
C ALA A 17 3.16 -2.44 -41.38
N LEU A 18 4.00 -3.18 -42.12
CA LEU A 18 4.46 -4.51 -41.74
C LEU A 18 5.53 -4.48 -40.64
N SER A 19 6.39 -3.46 -40.56
CA SER A 19 7.39 -3.35 -39.49
C SER A 19 6.81 -2.91 -38.14
N VAL A 20 5.86 -1.97 -38.13
CA VAL A 20 5.14 -1.57 -36.90
C VAL A 20 4.22 -2.68 -36.40
N SER A 21 3.62 -3.45 -37.31
CA SER A 21 2.83 -4.63 -36.95
C SER A 21 3.72 -5.76 -36.45
N PHE A 22 4.91 -5.99 -37.04
CA PHE A 22 5.86 -6.96 -36.50
C PHE A 22 6.35 -6.58 -35.09
N SER A 23 6.61 -5.30 -34.78
CA SER A 23 7.00 -4.90 -33.42
C SER A 23 5.87 -5.05 -32.39
N LYS A 24 4.60 -4.84 -32.76
CA LYS A 24 3.45 -5.13 -31.88
C LYS A 24 3.18 -6.65 -31.76
N VAL A 25 3.40 -7.41 -32.82
CA VAL A 25 3.33 -8.88 -32.83
C VAL A 25 4.51 -9.48 -32.04
N LEU A 26 5.67 -8.81 -32.01
CA LEU A 26 6.83 -9.15 -31.17
C LEU A 26 6.56 -8.84 -29.69
N LEU A 27 5.84 -7.74 -29.38
CA LEU A 27 5.41 -7.42 -28.01
C LEU A 27 4.31 -8.36 -27.48
N ALA A 28 3.66 -9.12 -28.37
CA ALA A 28 2.78 -10.24 -28.05
C ALA A 28 3.51 -11.60 -28.07
N GLN A 29 4.85 -11.63 -28.28
CA GLN A 29 5.61 -12.88 -28.26
C GLN A 29 5.63 -13.48 -26.86
N THR A 30 4.80 -14.51 -26.73
CA THR A 30 4.80 -15.54 -25.69
C THR A 30 4.93 -14.96 -24.28
N GLN A 31 3.79 -14.58 -23.70
CA GLN A 31 3.73 -14.49 -22.25
C GLN A 31 4.27 -15.80 -21.67
N SER A 32 5.36 -15.71 -20.92
CA SER A 32 6.06 -16.88 -20.40
C SER A 32 5.09 -17.73 -19.57
N ALA A 33 5.30 -19.04 -19.48
CA ALA A 33 4.47 -19.88 -18.61
C ALA A 33 4.43 -19.33 -17.17
N TYR A 34 5.56 -18.77 -16.70
CA TYR A 34 5.62 -18.03 -15.44
C TYR A 34 4.62 -16.87 -15.37
N ASP A 35 4.65 -15.95 -16.34
CA ASP A 35 3.78 -14.78 -16.36
C ASP A 35 2.30 -15.17 -16.48
N GLN A 36 1.99 -16.23 -17.23
CA GLN A 36 0.63 -16.77 -17.32
C GLN A 36 0.15 -17.24 -15.95
N TYR A 37 0.95 -18.05 -15.25
CA TYR A 37 0.60 -18.55 -13.93
C TYR A 37 0.54 -17.45 -12.86
N MET A 38 1.43 -16.45 -12.91
CA MET A 38 1.34 -15.29 -12.01
C MET A 38 0.03 -14.52 -12.22
N GLN A 39 -0.34 -14.25 -13.47
CA GLN A 39 -1.59 -13.54 -13.77
C GLN A 39 -2.83 -14.35 -13.41
N LEU A 40 -2.83 -15.66 -13.65
CA LEU A 40 -3.90 -16.55 -13.21
C LEU A 40 -4.01 -16.59 -11.69
N GLY A 41 -2.89 -16.61 -10.98
CA GLY A 41 -2.85 -16.54 -9.52
C GLY A 41 -3.45 -15.26 -8.96
N TYR A 42 -3.07 -14.11 -9.50
CA TYR A 42 -3.64 -12.83 -9.11
C TYR A 42 -5.12 -12.70 -9.52
N ALA A 43 -5.51 -13.14 -10.71
CA ALA A 43 -6.92 -13.14 -11.14
C ALA A 43 -7.79 -13.99 -10.20
N ALA A 44 -7.32 -15.20 -9.84
CA ALA A 44 -7.99 -16.04 -8.86
C ALA A 44 -8.04 -15.39 -7.47
N THR A 45 -7.02 -14.62 -7.08
CA THR A 45 -7.00 -13.85 -5.84
C THR A 45 -8.08 -12.77 -5.82
N ALA A 46 -8.22 -12.00 -6.90
CA ALA A 46 -9.26 -10.98 -7.04
C ALA A 46 -10.67 -11.60 -6.90
N GLN A 47 -10.85 -12.81 -7.44
CA GLN A 47 -12.08 -13.59 -7.32
C GLN A 47 -12.24 -14.32 -5.96
N ARG A 48 -11.32 -14.10 -5.01
CA ARG A 48 -11.28 -14.78 -3.68
C ARG A 48 -11.18 -16.31 -3.78
N ASN A 49 -10.76 -16.84 -4.93
CA ASN A 49 -10.42 -18.24 -5.16
C ASN A 49 -8.98 -18.50 -4.69
N TYR A 50 -8.75 -18.43 -3.37
CA TYR A 50 -7.42 -18.56 -2.78
C TYR A 50 -6.78 -19.94 -3.00
N SER A 51 -7.58 -21.01 -3.06
CA SER A 51 -7.08 -22.35 -3.36
C SER A 51 -6.57 -22.45 -4.81
N GLY A 52 -7.32 -21.91 -5.77
CA GLY A 52 -6.87 -21.82 -7.16
C GLY A 52 -5.64 -20.92 -7.31
N ALA A 53 -5.66 -19.75 -6.66
CA ALA A 53 -4.54 -18.82 -6.66
C ALA A 53 -3.26 -19.44 -6.11
N PHE A 54 -3.34 -20.17 -4.99
CA PHE A 54 -2.21 -20.91 -4.41
C PHE A 54 -1.58 -21.87 -5.43
N ASN A 55 -2.42 -22.64 -6.13
CA ASN A 55 -1.95 -23.62 -7.12
C ASN A 55 -1.27 -22.93 -8.31
N TYR A 56 -1.84 -21.83 -8.82
CA TYR A 56 -1.23 -21.07 -9.90
C TYR A 56 0.10 -20.46 -9.49
N PHE A 57 0.20 -19.82 -8.31
CA PHE A 57 1.48 -19.28 -7.86
C PHE A 57 2.53 -20.39 -7.64
N LYS A 58 2.11 -21.57 -7.18
CA LYS A 58 3.00 -22.74 -7.12
C LYS A 58 3.53 -23.15 -8.50
N GLN A 59 2.67 -23.14 -9.52
CA GLN A 59 3.09 -23.45 -10.90
C GLN A 59 4.04 -22.37 -11.42
N ALA A 60 3.79 -21.09 -11.13
CA ALA A 60 4.72 -20.00 -11.45
C ALA A 60 6.10 -20.23 -10.79
N LEU A 61 6.14 -20.58 -9.50
CA LEU A 61 7.39 -20.84 -8.78
C LEU A 61 8.15 -22.06 -9.34
N GLN A 62 7.46 -23.06 -9.91
CA GLN A 62 8.12 -24.16 -10.63
C GLN A 62 8.79 -23.69 -11.93
N GLN A 63 8.19 -22.73 -12.65
CA GLN A 63 8.79 -22.13 -13.84
C GLN A 63 9.98 -21.24 -13.50
N ARG A 64 9.95 -20.60 -12.32
CA ARG A 64 11.01 -19.71 -11.84
C ARG A 64 11.33 -19.95 -10.36
N PRO A 65 12.12 -21.00 -10.04
CA PRO A 65 12.49 -21.30 -8.67
C PRO A 65 13.17 -20.11 -7.99
N GLY A 66 12.74 -19.79 -6.77
CA GLY A 66 13.28 -18.67 -5.99
C GLY A 66 12.70 -17.29 -6.34
N ASP A 67 11.73 -17.19 -7.25
CA ASP A 67 11.08 -15.90 -7.54
C ASP A 67 10.42 -15.30 -6.29
N LYS A 68 10.78 -14.05 -5.96
CA LYS A 68 10.34 -13.37 -4.75
C LYS A 68 8.83 -13.06 -4.74
N TYR A 69 8.25 -12.74 -5.89
CA TYR A 69 6.83 -12.36 -5.98
C TYR A 69 5.96 -13.59 -5.82
N ALA A 70 6.29 -14.68 -6.53
CA ALA A 70 5.60 -15.96 -6.39
C ALA A 70 5.67 -16.50 -4.95
N ASN A 71 6.86 -16.49 -4.34
CA ASN A 71 7.03 -16.92 -2.94
C ASN A 71 6.20 -16.08 -1.96
N THR A 72 6.21 -14.76 -2.10
CA THR A 72 5.43 -13.84 -1.25
C THR A 72 3.93 -14.12 -1.38
N ALA A 73 3.44 -14.24 -2.61
CA ALA A 73 2.04 -14.51 -2.87
C ALA A 73 1.59 -15.87 -2.28
N ILE A 74 2.39 -16.92 -2.43
CA ILE A 74 2.15 -18.24 -1.84
C ILE A 74 2.04 -18.15 -0.31
N ASN A 75 3.03 -17.52 0.35
CA ASN A 75 3.06 -17.42 1.81
C ASN A 75 1.84 -16.67 2.36
N ASN A 76 1.50 -15.55 1.73
CA ASN A 76 0.37 -14.74 2.15
C ASN A 76 -0.95 -15.49 1.92
N ILE A 77 -1.14 -16.12 0.75
CA ILE A 77 -2.32 -16.94 0.46
C ILE A 77 -2.46 -18.12 1.42
N GLN A 78 -1.37 -18.77 1.83
CA GLN A 78 -1.45 -19.82 2.84
C GLN A 78 -2.02 -19.29 4.16
N GLY A 79 -1.62 -18.09 4.59
CA GLY A 79 -2.21 -17.45 5.77
C GLY A 79 -3.70 -17.18 5.60
N TYR A 80 -4.12 -16.69 4.43
CA TYR A 80 -5.54 -16.51 4.10
C TYR A 80 -6.32 -17.82 4.16
N ILE A 81 -5.81 -18.90 3.57
CA ILE A 81 -6.49 -20.20 3.58
C ILE A 81 -6.65 -20.72 5.02
N LYS A 82 -5.63 -20.56 5.86
CA LYS A 82 -5.70 -20.91 7.29
C LYS A 82 -6.73 -20.06 8.04
N ASN A 83 -6.82 -18.77 7.72
CA ASN A 83 -7.71 -17.80 8.38
C ASN A 83 -9.10 -17.69 7.73
N ARG A 84 -9.37 -18.42 6.64
CA ARG A 84 -10.53 -18.23 5.74
C ARG A 84 -11.89 -18.36 6.43
N ARG A 85 -11.96 -19.06 7.55
CA ARG A 85 -13.20 -19.20 8.35
C ARG A 85 -13.58 -17.92 9.09
N GLN A 86 -12.65 -16.97 9.24
CA GLN A 86 -12.81 -15.82 10.15
C GLN A 86 -12.59 -14.45 9.50
N ALA A 87 -11.93 -14.35 8.33
CA ALA A 87 -11.56 -13.06 7.74
C ALA A 87 -11.83 -12.98 6.23
N THR A 88 -12.41 -11.86 5.78
CA THR A 88 -12.60 -11.53 4.37
C THR A 88 -11.37 -10.84 3.76
N LEU A 89 -10.57 -10.14 4.55
CA LEU A 89 -9.30 -9.53 4.14
C LEU A 89 -8.28 -9.67 5.27
N SER A 90 -7.06 -10.11 4.98
CA SER A 90 -6.05 -10.43 6.01
C SER A 90 -4.65 -10.09 5.49
N PHE A 91 -3.80 -9.53 6.32
CA PHE A 91 -2.40 -9.35 5.96
C PHE A 91 -1.54 -10.34 6.73
N VAL A 92 -0.55 -10.94 6.05
CA VAL A 92 0.44 -11.80 6.70
C VAL A 92 1.74 -11.04 6.75
N SER A 93 2.10 -10.59 7.95
CA SER A 93 3.40 -9.96 8.20
C SER A 93 4.49 -11.02 8.14
N SER A 94 5.04 -11.28 6.96
CA SER A 94 6.06 -12.31 6.75
C SER A 94 7.45 -11.75 6.41
N ILE A 95 7.55 -10.43 6.18
CA ILE A 95 8.76 -9.77 5.68
C ILE A 95 9.01 -8.52 6.52
N GLY A 96 10.19 -8.44 7.15
CA GLY A 96 10.62 -7.25 7.88
C GLY A 96 11.29 -7.55 9.22
N ARG A 97 11.97 -6.55 9.76
CA ARG A 97 12.53 -6.56 11.12
C ARG A 97 11.48 -6.08 12.12
N PRO A 98 11.49 -6.50 13.39
CA PRO A 98 10.63 -5.89 14.41
C PRO A 98 10.76 -4.36 14.39
N GLY A 99 9.64 -3.67 14.24
CA GLY A 99 9.59 -2.21 14.21
C GLY A 99 9.67 -1.62 15.61
N ARG A 100 10.33 -0.46 15.75
CA ARG A 100 10.34 0.32 17.00
C ARG A 100 9.15 1.29 16.94
N ARG A 101 8.15 1.06 17.79
CA ARG A 101 6.89 1.85 17.79
C ARG A 101 6.78 2.88 18.91
N GLU A 102 7.65 2.80 19.90
CA GLU A 102 7.57 3.62 21.11
C GLU A 102 8.94 4.24 21.43
N SER A 103 8.91 5.54 21.71
CA SER A 103 9.97 6.23 22.44
C SER A 103 9.79 5.99 23.94
N ALA A 104 10.86 5.60 24.64
CA ALA A 104 10.84 5.14 26.03
C ALA A 104 10.69 6.26 27.10
N ALA A 105 10.12 7.41 26.73
CA ALA A 105 9.96 8.55 27.63
C ALA A 105 8.48 8.92 27.73
N SER A 106 7.84 8.59 28.84
CA SER A 106 6.56 9.19 29.23
C SER A 106 6.64 9.53 30.70
N ARG A 107 7.30 10.66 31.00
CA ARG A 107 7.19 11.31 32.30
C ARG A 107 6.29 12.54 32.14
N SER A 108 5.09 12.42 32.71
CA SER A 108 4.29 13.49 33.32
C SER A 108 4.03 14.76 32.48
N ALA A 109 2.89 14.71 31.78
CA ALA A 109 1.96 15.78 31.36
C ALA A 109 1.52 15.53 29.92
N SER A 110 0.86 14.39 29.67
CA SER A 110 0.28 14.12 28.36
C SER A 110 -1.02 14.91 28.22
N CYS A 111 -1.13 15.70 27.16
CA CYS A 111 -2.39 16.24 26.66
C CYS A 111 -3.32 15.15 26.07
N LEU A 112 -3.10 13.88 26.41
CA LEU A 112 -3.88 12.73 25.99
C LEU A 112 -4.72 12.24 27.16
N GLU A 113 -5.98 11.90 26.87
CA GLU A 113 -6.82 11.16 27.80
C GLU A 113 -6.25 9.74 28.03
N THR A 114 -6.53 9.17 29.21
CA THR A 114 -6.12 7.80 29.53
C THR A 114 -6.75 6.79 28.58
N GLY A 115 -5.97 5.82 28.10
CA GLY A 115 -6.46 4.78 27.21
C GLY A 115 -5.38 4.29 26.25
N LEU A 116 -5.80 3.93 25.04
CA LEU A 116 -4.88 3.50 24.00
C LEU A 116 -4.00 4.68 23.55
N PRO A 117 -2.65 4.56 23.57
CA PRO A 117 -1.77 5.63 23.12
C PRO A 117 -1.91 5.85 21.61
N PRO A 118 -1.34 6.94 21.07
CA PRO A 118 -1.23 7.11 19.63
C PRO A 118 -0.61 5.85 19.03
N THR A 119 -1.24 5.29 18.00
CA THR A 119 -0.87 3.97 17.48
C THR A 119 -0.82 3.99 15.96
N PRO A 120 0.34 3.71 15.33
CA PRO A 120 0.43 3.51 13.89
C PRO A 120 -0.46 2.36 13.41
N LEU A 121 -1.23 2.58 12.35
CA LEU A 121 -1.96 1.49 11.69
C LEU A 121 -1.03 0.74 10.74
N THR A 122 -0.03 0.07 11.29
CA THR A 122 0.92 -0.77 10.56
C THR A 122 1.02 -2.17 11.19
N PRO A 123 1.56 -3.18 10.49
CA PRO A 123 2.06 -4.43 11.06
C PRO A 123 3.32 -4.23 11.90
N LYS A 124 3.55 -5.11 12.89
CA LYS A 124 4.65 -4.96 13.87
C LYS A 124 6.06 -5.05 13.26
N THR A 125 6.18 -5.40 11.98
CA THR A 125 7.45 -5.51 11.27
C THR A 125 7.63 -4.36 10.30
N ASP A 126 8.83 -3.78 10.26
CA ASP A 126 9.23 -2.74 9.32
C ASP A 126 10.25 -3.25 8.29
N PRO A 127 10.39 -2.59 7.12
CA PRO A 127 9.56 -1.48 6.65
C PRO A 127 8.19 -1.93 6.13
N GLN A 128 7.22 -1.02 6.14
CA GLN A 128 5.99 -1.19 5.36
C GLN A 128 6.27 -0.98 3.88
N LEU A 129 5.70 -1.82 3.03
CA LEU A 129 5.88 -1.71 1.58
C LEU A 129 4.76 -0.89 0.94
N THR A 130 5.12 -0.08 -0.05
CA THR A 130 4.18 0.66 -0.89
C THR A 130 4.58 0.65 -2.37
N THR A 131 3.62 0.78 -3.28
CA THR A 131 3.92 1.06 -4.70
C THR A 131 3.72 2.54 -5.05
N ALA A 132 3.06 3.30 -4.17
CA ALA A 132 2.75 4.70 -4.37
C ALA A 132 4.02 5.57 -4.27
N ALA A 133 4.12 6.52 -5.19
CA ALA A 133 5.12 7.60 -5.13
C ALA A 133 4.91 8.53 -3.93
N TYR A 134 3.65 8.65 -3.50
CA TYR A 134 3.16 9.55 -2.45
C TYR A 134 2.16 8.77 -1.57
N PRO A 135 2.63 7.88 -0.69
CA PRO A 135 1.75 7.08 0.17
C PRO A 135 0.96 7.96 1.16
N SER A 136 -0.17 7.46 1.67
CA SER A 136 -0.84 8.04 2.84
C SER A 136 -0.44 7.28 4.09
N PHE A 137 -0.36 7.93 5.25
CA PHE A 137 -0.08 7.31 6.55
C PHE A 137 -1.32 7.39 7.44
N PHE A 138 -1.44 6.45 8.38
CA PHE A 138 -2.60 6.35 9.25
C PHE A 138 -2.16 6.10 10.69
N VAL A 139 -2.60 6.97 11.61
CA VAL A 139 -2.30 6.90 13.03
C VAL A 139 -3.59 7.06 13.82
N TYR A 140 -3.88 6.13 14.72
CA TYR A 140 -4.92 6.32 15.72
C TYR A 140 -4.44 7.35 16.72
N VAL A 141 -5.27 8.35 17.00
CA VAL A 141 -5.03 9.38 18.00
C VAL A 141 -6.17 9.32 19.02
N PRO A 142 -5.88 9.11 20.32
CA PRO A 142 -6.91 9.16 21.36
C PRO A 142 -7.47 10.57 21.52
N GLN A 143 -8.55 10.70 22.28
CA GLN A 143 -9.05 12.02 22.67
C GLN A 143 -7.93 12.81 23.38
N ASN A 144 -7.79 14.08 23.01
CA ASN A 144 -6.64 14.89 23.40
C ASN A 144 -6.99 16.39 23.44
N SER A 145 -6.12 17.14 24.11
CA SER A 145 -6.07 18.60 24.14
C SER A 145 -4.76 19.12 23.53
N ALA A 146 -4.21 18.41 22.55
CA ALA A 146 -2.96 18.79 21.90
C ALA A 146 -3.11 20.15 21.21
N GLN A 147 -2.00 20.88 21.09
CA GLN A 147 -1.95 22.13 20.33
C GLN A 147 -1.77 21.85 18.84
N ALA A 148 -1.05 20.77 18.49
CA ALA A 148 -0.80 20.37 17.12
C ALA A 148 -0.57 18.85 16.99
N LEU A 149 -0.75 18.34 15.77
CA LEU A 149 -0.24 17.05 15.34
C LEU A 149 0.82 17.31 14.27
N GLU A 150 1.99 16.70 14.37
CA GLU A 150 3.10 16.91 13.44
C GLU A 150 3.46 15.60 12.76
N PHE A 151 3.68 15.62 11.44
CA PHE A 151 4.19 14.49 10.70
C PHE A 151 5.47 14.87 9.97
N VAL A 152 6.48 14.03 10.09
CA VAL A 152 7.78 14.19 9.44
C VAL A 152 8.09 12.93 8.63
N LEU A 153 8.55 13.11 7.40
CA LEU A 153 9.12 12.07 6.56
C LEU A 153 10.56 12.46 6.23
N GLN A 154 11.47 11.53 6.41
CA GLN A 154 12.89 11.73 6.18
C GLN A 154 13.52 10.55 5.44
N ASP A 155 14.65 10.82 4.81
CA ASP A 155 15.55 9.79 4.30
C ASP A 155 16.07 8.95 5.47
N ASN A 156 15.94 7.62 5.40
CA ASN A 156 16.36 6.74 6.50
C ASN A 156 17.89 6.63 6.66
N THR A 157 18.65 6.99 5.63
CA THR A 157 20.12 6.89 5.63
C THR A 157 20.76 8.23 5.98
N SER A 158 20.34 9.32 5.34
CA SER A 158 20.94 10.64 5.57
C SER A 158 20.26 11.45 6.68
N ASN A 159 19.10 11.00 7.19
CA ASN A 159 18.22 11.76 8.08
C ASN A 159 17.79 13.12 7.51
N GLN A 160 17.84 13.29 6.19
CA GLN A 160 17.36 14.49 5.54
C GLN A 160 15.84 14.55 5.64
N GLU A 161 15.30 15.61 6.24
CA GLU A 161 13.86 15.90 6.21
C GLU A 161 13.42 16.14 4.76
N LEU A 162 12.47 15.33 4.30
CA LEU A 162 11.90 15.40 2.95
C LEU A 162 10.55 16.12 2.96
N TYR A 163 9.79 15.91 4.02
CA TYR A 163 8.48 16.50 4.18
C TYR A 163 8.13 16.67 5.65
N LYS A 164 7.56 17.82 5.98
CA LYS A 164 7.01 18.12 7.30
C LYS A 164 5.67 18.81 7.15
N THR A 165 4.70 18.43 7.96
CA THR A 165 3.38 19.06 7.99
C THR A 165 2.79 19.08 9.39
N THR A 166 1.88 20.02 9.61
CA THR A 166 1.14 20.16 10.86
C THR A 166 -0.34 20.05 10.57
N LEU A 167 -1.02 19.21 11.35
CA LEU A 167 -2.45 18.96 11.27
C LEU A 167 -3.13 19.50 12.53
N LYS A 168 -4.38 19.95 12.36
CA LYS A 168 -5.20 20.37 13.50
C LYS A 168 -5.62 19.14 14.30
N PRO A 169 -5.44 19.11 15.62
CA PRO A 169 -5.91 18.01 16.45
C PRO A 169 -7.44 17.97 16.50
N SER A 170 -7.99 16.78 16.66
CA SER A 170 -9.41 16.56 16.90
C SER A 170 -9.66 16.31 18.39
N LYS A 171 -10.77 16.84 18.92
CA LYS A 171 -11.26 16.50 20.26
C LYS A 171 -11.87 15.10 20.32
N GLN A 172 -12.13 14.46 19.18
CA GLN A 172 -12.63 13.08 19.11
C GLN A 172 -11.46 12.13 18.89
N SER A 173 -11.48 10.97 19.57
CA SER A 173 -10.57 9.87 19.26
C SER A 173 -10.87 9.28 17.88
N GLY A 174 -9.84 8.99 17.10
CA GLY A 174 -10.03 8.39 15.77
C GLY A 174 -8.74 8.19 14.99
N VAL A 175 -8.87 7.67 13.78
CA VAL A 175 -7.76 7.42 12.87
C VAL A 175 -7.55 8.65 11.99
N VAL A 176 -6.41 9.30 12.16
CA VAL A 176 -5.97 10.43 11.35
C VAL A 176 -5.24 9.91 10.11
N ARG A 177 -5.63 10.40 8.93
CA ARG A 177 -4.88 10.19 7.68
C ARG A 177 -3.94 11.36 7.43
N VAL A 178 -2.68 11.05 7.16
CA VAL A 178 -1.71 12.00 6.62
C VAL A 178 -1.49 11.71 5.14
N SER A 179 -1.74 12.68 4.27
CA SER A 179 -1.54 12.55 2.83
C SER A 179 -0.71 13.71 2.30
N PHE A 180 0.13 13.45 1.32
CA PHE A 180 0.90 14.51 0.66
C PHE A 180 -0.01 15.34 -0.24
N PRO A 181 -0.01 16.68 -0.14
CA PRO A 181 -0.74 17.51 -1.07
C PRO A 181 -0.06 17.49 -2.44
N ASN A 182 -0.84 17.64 -3.51
CA ASN A 182 -0.36 17.57 -4.89
C ASN A 182 0.72 18.62 -5.23
N ASN A 183 0.90 19.65 -4.38
CA ASN A 183 1.83 20.77 -4.54
C ASN A 183 2.91 20.84 -3.45
N ALA A 184 3.16 19.77 -2.68
CA ALA A 184 4.13 19.78 -1.57
C ALA A 184 5.61 20.04 -1.95
N ASN A 185 5.95 20.20 -3.24
CA ASN A 185 7.33 20.21 -3.73
C ASN A 185 8.16 19.02 -3.19
N LEU A 186 7.50 17.90 -2.89
CA LEU A 186 8.11 16.69 -2.37
C LEU A 186 8.61 15.83 -3.54
N PRO A 187 9.92 15.50 -3.59
CA PRO A 187 10.41 14.48 -4.49
C PRO A 187 9.67 13.16 -4.25
N SER A 188 9.23 12.50 -5.32
CA SER A 188 8.59 11.18 -5.20
C SER A 188 9.50 10.20 -4.49
N LEU A 189 8.94 9.32 -3.64
CA LEU A 189 9.72 8.25 -3.03
C LEU A 189 10.33 7.37 -4.14
N GLN A 190 11.59 7.00 -3.96
CA GLN A 190 12.35 6.21 -4.93
C GLN A 190 12.12 4.71 -4.70
N ASN A 191 12.08 3.95 -5.78
CA ASN A 191 11.97 2.49 -5.68
C ASN A 191 13.17 1.91 -4.94
N SER A 192 12.91 0.88 -4.14
CA SER A 192 13.85 0.15 -3.30
C SER A 192 14.54 0.98 -2.22
N LYS A 193 14.07 2.21 -1.96
CA LYS A 193 14.63 3.09 -0.93
C LYS A 193 13.75 3.14 0.31
N GLU A 194 14.36 2.98 1.48
CA GLU A 194 13.70 3.10 2.79
C GLU A 194 13.66 4.57 3.24
N TYR A 195 12.55 4.94 3.86
CA TYR A 195 12.30 6.24 4.46
C TYR A 195 11.81 6.04 5.89
N ALA A 196 12.22 6.92 6.79
CA ALA A 196 11.71 6.95 8.15
C ALA A 196 10.61 8.01 8.23
N TRP A 197 9.58 7.74 9.02
CA TRP A 197 8.56 8.71 9.33
C TRP A 197 8.29 8.74 10.82
N SER A 198 7.89 9.91 11.30
CA SER A 198 7.38 10.08 12.66
C SER A 198 6.09 10.88 12.67
N PHE A 199 5.29 10.63 13.70
CA PHE A 199 4.06 11.35 13.98
C PHE A 199 4.06 11.73 15.45
N SER A 200 3.98 13.01 15.73
CA SER A 200 4.05 13.57 17.08
C SER A 200 2.74 14.23 17.46
N VAL A 201 2.23 13.89 18.63
CA VAL A 201 1.20 14.67 19.32
C VAL A 201 1.89 15.74 20.14
N VAL A 202 1.69 17.00 19.76
CA VAL A 202 2.37 18.17 20.34
C VAL A 202 1.47 18.81 21.39
N CYS A 203 1.81 18.62 22.65
CA CYS A 203 1.04 19.14 23.78
C CYS A 203 1.35 20.62 24.09
N ASP A 204 2.59 21.03 23.85
CA ASP A 204 3.07 22.39 24.08
C ASP A 204 4.05 22.78 22.96
N THR A 205 3.69 23.74 22.12
CA THR A 205 4.55 24.14 20.99
C THR A 205 5.82 24.86 21.46
N GLU A 206 5.81 25.44 22.66
CA GLU A 206 6.97 26.10 23.26
C GLU A 206 7.90 25.11 23.98
N ASN A 207 7.38 23.92 24.33
CA ASN A 207 8.15 22.86 24.99
C ASN A 207 7.83 21.47 24.38
N ARG A 208 8.64 21.10 23.39
CA ARG A 208 8.51 19.86 22.61
C ARG A 208 9.08 18.62 23.30
N ASP A 209 9.72 18.75 24.47
CA ASP A 209 10.32 17.62 25.21
C ASP A 209 9.29 16.59 25.67
N LYS A 210 8.01 16.97 25.67
CA LYS A 210 6.88 16.15 26.11
C LYS A 210 6.04 15.61 24.96
N ASP A 211 6.51 15.77 23.73
CA ASP A 211 5.83 15.23 22.56
C ASP A 211 5.69 13.72 22.66
N ILE A 212 4.52 13.23 22.25
CA ILE A 212 4.25 11.81 22.18
C ILE A 212 4.42 11.41 20.73
N GLU A 213 5.56 10.79 20.45
CA GLU A 213 5.97 10.42 19.10
C GLU A 213 5.82 8.92 18.86
N VAL A 214 5.28 8.59 17.69
CA VAL A 214 5.31 7.24 17.12
C VAL A 214 6.04 7.26 15.79
N THR A 215 6.78 6.19 15.52
CA THR A 215 7.66 6.10 14.36
C THR A 215 7.39 4.86 13.53
N GLY A 216 7.87 4.86 12.29
CA GLY A 216 7.91 3.67 11.45
C GLY A 216 8.79 3.86 10.22
N LEU A 217 8.93 2.79 9.45
CA LEU A 217 9.66 2.81 8.18
C LEU A 217 8.74 2.47 7.03
N ILE A 218 9.00 3.08 5.88
CA ILE A 218 8.30 2.80 4.63
C ILE A 218 9.31 2.62 3.49
N GLN A 219 9.06 1.66 2.61
CA GLN A 219 9.86 1.43 1.42
C GLN A 219 8.94 1.41 0.20
N ARG A 220 9.24 2.26 -0.79
CA ARG A 220 8.60 2.14 -2.09
C ARG A 220 9.24 0.99 -2.86
N ILE A 221 8.45 0.07 -3.38
CA ILE A 221 8.93 -1.06 -4.17
C ILE A 221 8.49 -0.94 -5.63
N GLN A 222 9.27 -1.55 -6.52
CA GLN A 222 8.84 -1.78 -7.88
C GLN A 222 7.71 -2.81 -7.87
N THR A 223 6.56 -2.46 -8.46
CA THR A 223 5.42 -3.37 -8.61
C THR A 223 5.79 -4.53 -9.55
N ASP A 224 5.39 -5.74 -9.19
CA ASP A 224 5.38 -6.90 -10.09
C ASP A 224 4.57 -6.56 -11.36
N PRO A 225 5.12 -6.69 -12.57
CA PRO A 225 4.40 -6.41 -13.81
C PRO A 225 3.09 -7.21 -13.95
N ASN A 226 3.07 -8.47 -13.48
CA ASN A 226 1.87 -9.31 -13.55
C ASN A 226 0.78 -8.84 -12.58
N LEU A 227 1.19 -8.35 -11.40
CA LEU A 227 0.28 -7.69 -10.46
C LEU A 227 -0.27 -6.38 -11.05
N ALA A 228 0.59 -5.56 -11.66
CA ALA A 228 0.20 -4.27 -12.24
C ALA A 228 -0.91 -4.43 -13.31
N ILE A 229 -0.82 -5.47 -14.15
CA ILE A 229 -1.85 -5.81 -15.15
C ILE A 229 -3.20 -6.11 -14.48
N GLN A 230 -3.19 -6.84 -13.36
CA GLN A 230 -4.42 -7.21 -12.66
C GLN A 230 -5.01 -6.02 -11.90
N LEU A 231 -4.18 -5.18 -11.29
CA LEU A 231 -4.61 -3.95 -10.60
C LEU A 231 -5.33 -2.97 -11.53
N GLN A 232 -5.00 -2.93 -12.83
CA GLN A 232 -5.68 -2.08 -13.81
C GLN A 232 -7.12 -2.53 -14.11
N LYS A 233 -7.42 -3.82 -13.93
CA LYS A 233 -8.72 -4.42 -14.25
C LYS A 233 -9.60 -4.60 -13.02
N ALA A 234 -8.97 -4.69 -11.85
CA ALA A 234 -9.62 -5.02 -10.59
C ALA A 234 -10.47 -3.86 -10.05
N GLN A 235 -11.62 -4.21 -9.47
CA GLN A 235 -12.44 -3.28 -8.70
C GLN A 235 -11.70 -2.84 -7.42
N PRO A 236 -12.04 -1.67 -6.82
CA PRO A 236 -11.31 -1.15 -5.66
C PRO A 236 -11.14 -2.15 -4.51
N ARG A 237 -12.19 -2.91 -4.16
CA ARG A 237 -12.13 -3.92 -3.09
C ARG A 237 -11.22 -5.11 -3.45
N GLU A 238 -11.18 -5.50 -4.72
CA GLU A 238 -10.30 -6.56 -5.23
C GLU A 238 -8.84 -6.10 -5.22
N ARG A 239 -8.57 -4.83 -5.53
CA ARG A 239 -7.23 -4.23 -5.45
C ARG A 239 -6.63 -4.36 -4.06
N ALA A 240 -7.44 -4.17 -3.00
CA ALA A 240 -6.97 -4.36 -1.62
C ALA A 240 -6.49 -5.81 -1.39
N ALA A 241 -7.25 -6.82 -1.84
CA ALA A 241 -6.86 -8.22 -1.70
C ALA A 241 -5.59 -8.57 -2.51
N LEU A 242 -5.44 -7.96 -3.70
CA LEU A 242 -4.25 -8.10 -4.53
C LEU A 242 -3.01 -7.52 -3.84
N TYR A 243 -3.08 -6.27 -3.36
CA TYR A 243 -1.97 -5.65 -2.62
C TYR A 243 -1.59 -6.46 -1.37
N ALA A 244 -2.58 -6.92 -0.60
CA ALA A 244 -2.34 -7.69 0.61
C ALA A 244 -1.65 -9.04 0.30
N THR A 245 -2.09 -9.72 -0.76
CA THR A 245 -1.47 -10.96 -1.24
C THR A 245 -0.03 -10.75 -1.68
N SER A 246 0.28 -9.59 -2.26
CA SER A 246 1.64 -9.22 -2.65
C SER A 246 2.48 -8.63 -1.51
N GLY A 247 1.99 -8.60 -0.28
CA GLY A 247 2.73 -8.10 0.89
C GLY A 247 2.85 -6.57 0.95
N ILE A 248 1.97 -5.84 0.25
CA ILE A 248 2.00 -4.38 0.14
C ILE A 248 0.99 -3.78 1.11
N TRP A 249 1.40 -3.64 2.38
CA TRP A 249 0.51 -3.17 3.46
C TRP A 249 -0.05 -1.77 3.18
N GLN A 250 0.80 -0.81 2.81
CA GLN A 250 0.39 0.59 2.79
C GLN A 250 -0.70 0.84 1.76
N ASP A 251 -0.58 0.24 0.58
CA ASP A 251 -1.55 0.34 -0.51
C ASP A 251 -2.84 -0.42 -0.15
N THR A 252 -2.73 -1.55 0.54
CA THR A 252 -3.89 -2.29 1.07
C THR A 252 -4.70 -1.42 2.01
N LEU A 253 -4.06 -0.90 3.07
CA LEU A 253 -4.71 -0.08 4.09
C LEU A 253 -5.33 1.18 3.48
N THR A 254 -4.59 1.88 2.62
CA THR A 254 -5.08 3.09 1.94
C THR A 254 -6.33 2.78 1.11
N THR A 255 -6.32 1.69 0.35
CA THR A 255 -7.46 1.29 -0.49
C THR A 255 -8.70 1.00 0.36
N VAL A 256 -8.57 0.28 1.46
CA VAL A 256 -9.71 -0.04 2.35
C VAL A 256 -10.19 1.20 3.10
N ALA A 257 -9.29 2.08 3.54
CA ALA A 257 -9.66 3.36 4.15
C ALA A 257 -10.46 4.25 3.19
N ASP A 258 -10.04 4.33 1.92
CA ASP A 258 -10.76 5.06 0.88
C ASP A 258 -12.14 4.47 0.62
N LEU A 259 -12.25 3.14 0.55
CA LEU A 259 -13.54 2.46 0.42
C LEU A 259 -14.46 2.74 1.62
N ARG A 260 -13.93 2.70 2.84
CA ARG A 260 -14.70 2.96 4.07
C ARG A 260 -15.21 4.39 4.12
N ARG A 261 -14.41 5.36 3.67
CA ARG A 261 -14.80 6.77 3.61
C ARG A 261 -15.87 7.03 2.54
N THR A 262 -15.74 6.40 1.39
CA THR A 262 -16.65 6.58 0.24
C THR A 262 -17.94 5.77 0.37
N ASN A 263 -17.91 4.66 1.09
CA ASN A 263 -19.05 3.75 1.29
C ASN A 263 -19.25 3.44 2.79
N PRO A 264 -19.56 4.44 3.64
CA PRO A 264 -19.56 4.29 5.10
C PRO A 264 -20.62 3.31 5.64
N ASN A 265 -21.61 2.93 4.82
CA ASN A 265 -22.67 1.98 5.20
C ASN A 265 -22.50 0.59 4.58
N ASP A 266 -21.49 0.38 3.73
CA ASP A 266 -21.21 -0.93 3.13
C ASP A 266 -20.66 -1.90 4.20
N LEU A 267 -21.43 -2.96 4.50
CA LEU A 267 -21.06 -3.96 5.50
C LEU A 267 -19.83 -4.77 5.10
N GLY A 268 -19.63 -5.01 3.80
CA GLY A 268 -18.47 -5.73 3.29
C GLY A 268 -17.19 -4.93 3.47
N VAL A 269 -17.23 -3.62 3.27
CA VAL A 269 -16.10 -2.70 3.50
C VAL A 269 -15.80 -2.57 4.99
N LYS A 270 -16.83 -2.47 5.85
CA LYS A 270 -16.64 -2.49 7.31
C LYS A 270 -15.93 -3.77 7.77
N THR A 271 -16.40 -4.92 7.28
CA THR A 271 -15.83 -6.23 7.60
C THR A 271 -14.37 -6.32 7.12
N ASP A 272 -14.08 -5.93 5.88
CA ASP A 272 -12.71 -5.93 5.35
C ASP A 272 -11.76 -5.03 6.18
N TRP A 273 -12.23 -3.87 6.65
CA TRP A 273 -11.46 -2.98 7.51
C TRP A 273 -11.15 -3.63 8.87
N GLU A 274 -12.17 -4.19 9.53
CA GLU A 274 -12.02 -4.81 10.84
C GLU A 274 -11.10 -6.04 10.78
N ASP A 275 -11.29 -6.89 9.77
CA ASP A 275 -10.48 -8.09 9.56
C ASP A 275 -9.04 -7.75 9.22
N LEU A 276 -8.81 -6.73 8.38
CA LEU A 276 -7.47 -6.28 8.04
C LEU A 276 -6.71 -5.80 9.28
N LEU A 277 -7.32 -4.96 10.11
CA LEU A 277 -6.68 -4.47 11.33
C LEU A 277 -6.46 -5.59 12.36
N LYS A 278 -7.45 -6.47 12.54
CA LYS A 278 -7.31 -7.65 13.41
C LYS A 278 -6.16 -8.56 12.97
N SER A 279 -5.96 -8.74 11.66
CA SER A 279 -4.89 -9.61 11.14
C SER A 279 -3.47 -9.18 11.53
N VAL A 280 -3.30 -7.92 11.95
CA VAL A 280 -2.02 -7.35 12.39
C VAL A 280 -2.02 -6.93 13.86
N GLY A 281 -3.03 -7.34 14.64
CA GLY A 281 -3.14 -7.08 16.07
C GLY A 281 -3.60 -5.66 16.42
N LEU A 282 -4.42 -5.04 15.58
CA LEU A 282 -4.99 -3.70 15.76
C LEU A 282 -6.52 -3.73 15.95
N GLU A 283 -7.07 -4.85 16.43
CA GLU A 283 -8.51 -5.07 16.60
C GLU A 283 -9.18 -4.03 17.51
N GLN A 284 -8.47 -3.51 18.51
CA GLN A 284 -8.96 -2.47 19.42
C GLN A 284 -9.20 -1.12 18.72
N ILE A 285 -8.54 -0.87 17.58
CA ILE A 285 -8.67 0.35 16.77
C ILE A 285 -9.72 0.15 15.66
N ALA A 286 -10.08 -1.10 15.34
CA ALA A 286 -10.92 -1.44 14.19
C ALA A 286 -12.24 -0.66 14.11
N LYS A 287 -12.83 -0.35 15.27
CA LYS A 287 -14.10 0.38 15.38
C LYS A 287 -13.96 1.90 15.47
N ALA A 288 -12.74 2.43 15.60
CA ALA A 288 -12.51 3.87 15.65
C ALA A 288 -12.97 4.54 14.34
N PRO A 289 -13.48 5.79 14.41
CA PRO A 289 -13.84 6.55 13.22
C PRO A 289 -12.58 6.94 12.41
N LEU A 290 -12.73 7.08 11.09
CA LEU A 290 -11.76 7.77 10.25
C LEU A 290 -12.05 9.28 10.37
N LEU A 291 -11.04 10.07 10.75
CA LEU A 291 -11.13 11.53 10.92
C LEU A 291 -10.77 12.28 9.63
#